data_AF-A0A7J2HHB1-F1
#
_entry.id   AF-A0A7J2HHB1-F1
#
_cell.length_a   1.000
_cell.length_b   1.000
_cell.length_c   1.000
_cell.angle_alpha   90.00
_cell.angle_beta   90.00
_cell.angle_gamma   90.00
#
_symmetry.space_group_name_H-M   'P 1'
#
loop_
_entity.id
_entity.type
_entity.pdbx_description
1 polymer ?
#
loop_
_entity_poly.entity_id
_entity_poly.type
_entity_poly.pdbx_seq_one_letter_code
_entity_poly.pdbx_strand_id
1 'polypeptide(L)'
;APGTLPPTRYEIEIEYTLFKRVVGLSEEVPVAPVREGEQLVLNIYSAVTSGVVRKRTSDKMELQLRRPIVAAEGDKIAISRIIGSAWRLIGYGEVA
;
A
#
# COMPACT_ATOMS: atom_id res chain seq x y z
N ALA A 1 0.67 -28.57 5.28
CA ALA A 1 1.70 -29.17 6.15
C ALA A 1 2.50 -28.04 6.80
N PRO A 2 3.27 -28.27 7.87
CA PRO A 2 4.24 -27.26 8.31
C PRO A 2 5.10 -26.78 7.13
N GLY A 3 5.38 -25.48 7.05
CA GLY A 3 6.18 -24.88 5.98
C GLY A 3 5.44 -24.52 4.69
N THR A 4 4.10 -24.60 4.64
CA THR A 4 3.31 -24.24 3.44
C THR A 4 2.73 -22.82 3.47
N LEU A 5 3.11 -21.99 4.45
CA LEU A 5 2.64 -20.60 4.53
C LEU A 5 3.42 -19.71 3.56
N PRO A 6 2.81 -18.62 3.04
CA PRO A 6 3.54 -17.61 2.29
C PRO A 6 4.69 -17.00 3.11
N PRO A 7 5.67 -16.36 2.44
CA PRO A 7 6.81 -15.77 3.14
C PRO A 7 6.40 -14.59 4.02
N THR A 8 7.12 -14.42 5.13
CA THR A 8 7.10 -13.18 5.91
C THR A 8 7.92 -12.12 5.19
N ARG A 9 7.29 -10.98 4.88
CA ARG A 9 7.88 -9.85 4.16
C ARG A 9 8.12 -8.69 5.11
N TYR A 10 9.35 -8.20 5.14
CA TYR A 10 9.76 -6.96 5.83
C TYR A 10 9.80 -5.77 4.87
N GLU A 11 9.99 -6.06 3.58
CA GLU A 11 9.95 -5.14 2.46
C GLU A 11 9.03 -5.75 1.40
N ILE A 12 8.38 -4.90 0.63
CA ILE A 12 7.43 -5.36 -0.39
C ILE A 12 7.52 -4.46 -1.62
N GLU A 13 7.58 -5.09 -2.79
CA GLU A 13 7.32 -4.43 -4.06
C GLU A 13 5.84 -4.66 -4.41
N ILE A 14 5.18 -3.60 -4.86
CA ILE A 14 3.77 -3.67 -5.23
C ILE A 14 3.57 -3.00 -6.58
N GLU A 15 2.80 -3.65 -7.44
CA GLU A 15 2.20 -3.05 -8.61
C GLU A 15 0.92 -2.35 -8.17
N TYR A 16 0.74 -1.08 -8.53
CA TYR A 16 -0.33 -0.26 -7.96
C TYR A 16 -1.03 0.65 -8.97
N THR A 17 -2.25 1.01 -8.64
CA THR A 17 -3.06 2.01 -9.33
C THR A 17 -3.67 2.96 -8.30
N LEU A 18 -3.47 4.26 -8.50
CA LEU A 18 -4.12 5.30 -7.72
C LEU A 18 -5.48 5.65 -8.31
N PHE A 19 -6.44 5.96 -7.44
CA PHE A 19 -7.71 6.53 -7.87
C PHE A 19 -7.50 7.92 -8.45
N LYS A 20 -8.43 8.35 -9.32
CA LYS A 20 -8.42 9.74 -9.82
C LYS A 20 -8.75 10.75 -8.70
N ARG A 21 -9.57 10.34 -7.72
CA ARG A 21 -10.09 11.17 -6.64
C ARG A 21 -10.16 10.39 -5.33
N VAL A 22 -10.03 11.10 -4.22
CA VAL A 22 -10.16 10.52 -2.87
C VAL A 22 -11.60 10.08 -2.64
N VAL A 23 -11.79 8.84 -2.21
CA VAL A 23 -13.11 8.28 -1.94
C VAL A 23 -13.62 8.77 -0.57
N GLY A 24 -14.90 9.16 -0.50
CA GLY A 24 -15.59 9.46 0.76
C GLY A 24 -15.46 10.91 1.26
N LEU A 25 -14.93 11.82 0.44
CA LEU A 25 -14.99 13.26 0.70
C LEU A 25 -16.15 13.89 -0.09
N SER A 26 -16.78 14.92 0.48
CA SER A 26 -17.81 15.71 -0.20
C SER A 26 -17.24 16.55 -1.35
N GLU A 27 -15.99 16.97 -1.21
CA GLU A 27 -15.26 17.71 -2.23
C GLU A 27 -14.44 16.76 -3.10
N GLU A 28 -14.34 17.09 -4.39
CA GLU A 28 -13.61 16.31 -5.37
C GLU A 28 -12.09 16.55 -5.28
N VAL A 29 -11.45 15.92 -4.29
CA VAL A 29 -10.00 16.03 -4.09
C VAL A 29 -9.25 15.04 -4.99
N PRO A 30 -8.38 15.48 -5.92
CA PRO A 30 -7.57 14.59 -6.74
C PRO A 30 -6.50 13.88 -5.90
N VAL A 31 -6.21 12.62 -6.23
CA VAL A 31 -5.11 11.88 -5.58
C VAL A 31 -3.80 12.28 -6.23
N ALA A 32 -2.89 12.89 -5.46
CA ALA A 32 -1.54 13.17 -5.93
C ALA A 32 -0.70 11.87 -6.07
N PRO A 33 0.30 11.83 -6.97
CA PRO A 33 1.25 10.73 -7.04
C PRO A 33 1.92 10.42 -5.69
N VAL A 34 2.35 9.17 -5.50
CA VAL A 34 3.13 8.76 -4.33
C VAL A 34 4.55 9.32 -4.40
N ARG A 35 5.09 9.72 -3.25
CA ARG A 35 6.46 10.26 -3.12
C ARG A 35 7.37 9.27 -2.40
N GLU A 36 8.64 9.29 -2.74
CA GLU A 36 9.66 8.61 -1.96
C GLU A 36 9.79 9.25 -0.57
N GLY A 37 10.02 8.42 0.45
CA GLY A 37 10.00 8.82 1.86
C GLY A 37 8.59 8.98 2.45
N GLU A 38 7.54 8.86 1.63
CA GLU A 38 6.16 8.95 2.10
C GLU A 38 5.78 7.71 2.93
N GLN A 39 5.08 7.93 4.06
CA GLN A 39 4.50 6.84 4.84
C GLN A 39 3.08 6.55 4.35
N LEU A 40 2.83 5.32 3.95
CA LEU A 40 1.52 4.80 3.55
C LEU A 40 1.05 3.72 4.51
N VAL A 41 -0.26 3.50 4.58
CA VAL A 41 -0.87 2.35 5.27
C VAL A 41 -1.34 1.36 4.22
N LEU A 42 -0.97 0.10 4.41
CA LEU A 42 -1.29 -1.02 3.54
C LEU A 42 -2.22 -1.98 4.27
N ASN A 43 -3.22 -2.46 3.54
CA ASN A 43 -4.14 -3.50 3.97
C ASN A 43 -3.99 -4.69 3.01
N ILE A 44 -3.56 -5.84 3.55
CA ILE A 44 -3.42 -7.11 2.82
C ILE A 44 -4.22 -8.15 3.58
N TYR A 45 -5.35 -8.56 3.00
CA TYR A 45 -6.39 -9.29 3.73
C TYR A 45 -6.74 -8.60 5.07
N SER A 46 -6.57 -9.29 6.20
CA SER A 46 -6.79 -8.76 7.55
C SER A 46 -5.56 -8.07 8.14
N ALA A 47 -4.38 -8.17 7.51
CA ALA A 47 -3.16 -7.55 8.00
C ALA A 47 -3.15 -6.05 7.67
N VAL A 48 -2.83 -5.22 8.67
CA VAL A 48 -2.68 -3.77 8.53
C VAL A 48 -1.31 -3.34 9.02
N THR A 49 -0.54 -2.74 8.12
CA THR A 49 0.81 -2.24 8.41
C THR A 49 1.05 -0.89 7.75
N SER A 50 1.99 -0.12 8.29
CA SER A 50 2.48 1.08 7.63
C SER A 50 3.81 0.78 6.95
N GLY A 51 4.07 1.37 5.80
CA GLY A 51 5.34 1.27 5.09
C GLY A 51 5.85 2.64 4.66
N VAL A 52 7.17 2.79 4.60
CA VAL A 52 7.82 3.97 4.02
C VAL A 52 8.23 3.62 2.59
N VAL A 53 7.78 4.43 1.63
CA VAL A 53 8.11 4.26 0.21
C VAL A 53 9.60 4.54 0.02
N ARG A 54 10.35 3.57 -0.49
CA ARG A 54 11.79 3.67 -0.74
C ARG A 54 12.10 4.07 -2.17
N LYS A 55 11.41 3.46 -3.13
CA LYS A 55 11.50 3.77 -4.56
C LYS A 55 10.12 3.70 -5.20
N ARG A 56 9.89 4.46 -6.28
CA ARG A 56 8.66 4.36 -7.06
C ARG A 56 8.85 4.64 -8.55
N THR A 57 8.19 3.85 -9.39
CA THR A 57 7.90 4.14 -10.80
C THR A 57 6.45 4.62 -10.94
N SER A 58 5.95 4.72 -12.18
CA SER A 58 4.55 5.05 -12.46
C SER A 58 3.56 3.98 -12.02
N ASP A 59 4.00 2.73 -11.93
CA ASP A 59 3.18 1.52 -11.77
C ASP A 59 3.66 0.60 -10.65
N LYS A 60 4.90 0.77 -10.15
CA LYS A 60 5.48 0.01 -9.04
C LYS A 60 5.99 0.89 -7.91
N MET A 61 5.91 0.40 -6.69
CA MET A 61 6.62 1.01 -5.56
C MET A 61 7.21 -0.05 -4.62
N GLU A 62 8.39 0.25 -4.09
CA GLU A 62 9.04 -0.54 -3.05
C GLU A 62 8.77 0.12 -1.69
N LEU A 63 8.25 -0.62 -0.72
CA LEU A 63 8.02 -0.13 0.64
C LEU A 63 8.80 -0.95 1.66
N GLN A 64 9.43 -0.25 2.61
CA GLN A 64 9.92 -0.87 3.82
C GLN A 64 8.83 -0.84 4.90
N LEU A 65 8.44 -2.01 5.39
CA LEU A 65 7.32 -2.17 6.31
C LEU A 65 7.76 -1.94 7.76
N ARG A 66 6.93 -1.23 8.53
CA ARG A 66 7.16 -1.01 9.96
C ARG A 66 6.93 -2.28 10.78
N ARG A 67 5.93 -3.07 10.38
CA ARG A 67 5.68 -4.42 10.92
C ARG A 67 5.63 -5.38 9.73
N PRO A 68 6.34 -6.52 9.80
CA PRO A 68 6.31 -7.49 8.73
C PRO A 68 4.92 -8.12 8.60
N ILE A 69 4.63 -8.62 7.41
CA ILE A 69 3.36 -9.27 7.08
C ILE A 69 3.63 -10.59 6.35
N VAL A 70 2.66 -11.50 6.35
CA VAL A 70 2.70 -12.69 5.52
C VAL A 70 1.92 -12.40 4.23
N ALA A 71 2.57 -12.52 3.07
CA ALA A 71 1.94 -12.26 1.78
C ALA A 71 2.60 -13.06 0.65
N ALA A 72 1.78 -13.63 -0.23
CA ALA A 72 2.18 -14.26 -1.48
C ALA A 72 2.23 -13.24 -2.63
N GLU A 73 2.91 -13.60 -3.72
CA GLU A 73 2.82 -12.85 -4.98
C GLU A 73 1.38 -12.84 -5.50
N GLY A 74 0.94 -11.72 -6.05
CA GLY A 74 -0.44 -11.51 -6.54
C GLY A 74 -1.48 -11.20 -5.46
N ASP A 75 -1.10 -11.23 -4.17
CA ASP A 75 -2.02 -10.86 -3.09
C ASP A 75 -2.46 -9.40 -3.21
N LYS A 76 -3.76 -9.15 -3.07
CA LYS A 76 -4.34 -7.80 -3.26
C LYS A 76 -4.05 -6.89 -2.08
N ILE A 77 -3.81 -5.62 -2.41
CA ILE A 77 -3.41 -4.58 -1.47
C ILE A 77 -4.35 -3.38 -1.61
N ALA A 78 -4.86 -2.87 -0.50
CA ALA A 78 -5.46 -1.55 -0.43
C ALA A 78 -4.45 -0.55 0.15
N ILE A 79 -4.39 0.64 -0.45
CA ILE A 79 -3.38 1.67 -0.15
C ILE A 79 -4.08 2.89 0.41
N SER A 80 -3.70 3.26 1.63
CA SER A 80 -4.23 4.42 2.34
C SER A 80 -3.17 5.46 2.63
N ARG A 81 -3.55 6.73 2.54
CA ARG A 81 -2.72 7.90 2.82
C ARG A 81 -3.39 8.79 3.86
N ILE A 82 -2.60 9.43 4.70
CA ILE A 82 -3.11 10.46 5.61
C ILE A 82 -3.41 11.74 4.82
N ILE A 83 -4.66 12.18 4.85
CA ILE A 83 -5.12 13.42 4.21
C ILE A 83 -5.89 14.21 5.27
N GLY A 84 -5.38 15.39 5.64
CA GLY A 84 -5.85 16.11 6.81
C GLY A 84 -5.57 15.31 8.09
N SER A 85 -6.61 14.93 8.82
CA SER A 85 -6.51 14.20 10.10
C SER A 85 -6.85 12.70 10.01
N ALA A 86 -7.11 12.17 8.82
CA ALA A 86 -7.60 10.80 8.66
C ALA A 86 -6.91 10.03 7.53
N TRP A 87 -6.86 8.71 7.69
CA TRP A 87 -6.49 7.80 6.61
C TRP A 87 -7.61 7.74 5.58
N ARG A 88 -7.24 7.91 4.32
CA ARG A 88 -8.13 7.83 3.17
C ARG A 88 -7.59 6.80 2.20
N LEU A 89 -8.49 5.97 1.66
CA LEU A 89 -8.17 5.04 0.61
C LEU A 89 -7.85 5.81 -0.67
N ILE A 90 -6.67 5.59 -1.24
CA ILE A 90 -6.18 6.33 -2.41
C ILE A 90 -5.88 5.43 -3.61
N GLY A 91 -5.86 4.12 -3.42
CA GLY A 91 -5.56 3.19 -4.50
C GLY A 91 -5.58 1.74 -4.05
N TYR A 92 -5.22 0.87 -4.99
CA TYR A 92 -5.11 -0.56 -4.82
C TYR A 92 -3.94 -1.10 -5.63
N GLY A 93 -3.58 -2.36 -5.38
CA GLY A 93 -2.50 -3.01 -6.08
C GLY A 93 -2.41 -4.49 -5.76
N GLU A 94 -1.28 -5.08 -6.11
CA GLU A 94 -0.92 -6.44 -5.76
C GLU A 94 0.56 -6.58 -5.46
N VAL A 95 0.91 -7.59 -4.67
CA VAL A 95 2.30 -7.93 -4.37
C VAL A 95 2.98 -8.42 -5.64
N ALA A 96 4.09 -7.78 -6.00
CA ALA A 96 4.97 -8.20 -7.08
C ALA A 96 6.04 -9.19 -6.60
#